data_AF-A0A433X2K8-F1
#
_entry.id   AF-A0A433X2K8-F1
#
_cell.length_a   1.000
_cell.length_b   1.000
_cell.length_c   1.000
_cell.angle_alpha   90.00
_cell.angle_beta   90.00
_cell.angle_gamma   90.00
#
_symmetry.space_group_name_H-M   'P 1'
#
loop_
_entity.id
_entity.type
_entity.pdbx_description
1 polymer ?
#
loop_
_entity_poly.entity_id
_entity_poly.type
_entity_poly.pdbx_seq_one_letter_code
_entity_poly.pdbx_strand_id
1 'polypeptide(L)' 'MTKRVAQSRARSMLEAVANLLVGYVLALLIQQLAYPLFGIDTTLAEDSAIAALFMLGSLARSYLLRRLFERLQAF' A
#
# COMPACT_ATOMS: atom_id res chain seq x y z
N MET A 1 -4.88 10.33 30.82
CA MET A 1 -4.28 11.12 29.72
C MET A 1 -3.17 10.30 29.06
N THR A 2 -3.50 9.52 28.03
CA THR A 2 -2.51 8.72 27.31
C THR A 2 -1.69 9.67 26.45
N LYS A 3 -0.47 9.96 26.89
CA LYS A 3 0.52 10.76 26.17
C LYS A 3 0.69 10.10 24.79
N ARG A 4 0.16 10.70 23.71
CA ARG A 4 0.51 10.28 22.35
C ARG A 4 1.98 10.61 22.20
N VAL A 5 2.85 9.62 22.46
CA VAL A 5 4.27 9.72 22.15
C VAL A 5 4.33 10.04 20.67
N ALA A 6 4.84 11.23 20.32
CA ALA A 6 4.99 11.62 18.93
C ALA A 6 5.86 10.55 18.25
N GLN A 7 5.23 9.75 17.39
CA GLN A 7 5.91 8.68 16.67
C GLN A 7 7.01 9.36 15.85
N SER A 8 8.27 8.96 16.05
CA SER A 8 9.38 9.58 15.33
C SER A 8 9.17 9.44 13.81
N ARG A 9 9.49 10.47 13.03
CA ARG A 9 9.30 10.46 11.57
C ARG A 9 9.95 9.24 10.92
N ALA A 10 11.10 8.81 11.46
CA ALA A 10 11.80 7.60 11.04
C ALA A 10 10.98 6.31 11.28
N ARG A 11 10.30 6.18 12.42
CA ARG A 11 9.45 5.02 12.70
C ARG A 11 8.20 4.99 11.82
N SER A 12 7.56 6.14 11.59
CA SER A 12 6.41 6.22 10.67
C SER A 12 6.80 5.89 9.23
N MET A 13 7.99 6.29 8.79
CA MET A 13 8.51 5.94 7.47
C MET A 13 8.81 4.44 7.35
N LEU A 14 9.42 3.84 8.37
CA LEU A 14 9.64 2.38 8.39
C LEU A 14 8.33 1.59 8.37
N GLU A 15 7.33 2.02 9.14
CA GLU A 15 6.01 1.38 9.14
C GLU A 15 5.31 1.50 7.78
N ALA A 16 5.41 2.67 7.14
CA ALA A 16 4.88 2.88 5.80
C ALA A 16 5.59 1.98 4.76
N VAL A 17 6.91 1.88 4.81
CA VAL A 17 7.70 1.02 3.90
C VAL A 17 7.40 -0.46 4.16
N ALA A 18 7.27 -0.89 5.42
CA ALA A 18 6.91 -2.26 5.76
C ALA A 18 5.52 -2.63 5.23
N ASN A 19 4.51 -1.77 5.44
CA ASN A 19 3.18 -1.98 4.88
C ASN A 19 3.19 -2.05 3.35
N LEU A 20 4.02 -1.22 2.71
CA LEU A 20 4.19 -1.18 1.26
C LEU A 20 4.73 -2.52 0.74
N LEU A 21 5.81 -3.03 1.35
CA LEU A 21 6.44 -4.30 0.98
C LEU A 21 5.50 -5.49 1.24
N VAL A 22 4.84 -5.52 2.40
CA VAL A 22 3.88 -6.58 2.75
C VAL A 22 2.73 -6.61 1.75
N GLY A 23 2.18 -5.44 1.38
CA GLY A 23 1.12 -5.34 0.38
C GLY A 23 1.56 -5.84 -0.99
N TYR A 24 2.78 -5.50 -1.42
CA TYR A 24 3.34 -5.96 -2.68
C TYR A 24 3.52 -7.49 -2.73
N VAL A 25 4.09 -8.09 -1.68
CA VAL A 25 4.27 -9.55 -1.59
C VAL A 25 2.93 -10.27 -1.55
N LEU A 26 1.96 -9.76 -0.78
CA LEU A 26 0.60 -10.32 -0.74
C LEU A 26 -0.08 -10.26 -2.11
N ALA A 27 0.08 -9.17 -2.85
CA ALA A 27 -0.48 -9.04 -4.19
C ALA A 27 0.06 -10.14 -5.11
N LEU A 28 1.38 -10.33 -5.16
CA LEU A 28 2.00 -11.39 -5.96
C LEU A 28 1.50 -12.79 -5.58
N LEU A 29 1.36 -13.08 -4.28
CA LEU A 29 0.83 -14.36 -3.81
C LEU A 29 -0.62 -14.59 -4.24
N ILE A 30 -1.46 -13.56 -4.12
CA ILE A 30 -2.86 -13.62 -4.55
C ILE A 30 -2.94 -13.82 -6.06
N GLN A 31 -2.16 -13.08 -6.85
CA GLN A 31 -2.13 -13.19 -8.30
C GLN A 31 -1.73 -14.61 -8.74
N GLN A 32 -0.63 -15.13 -8.18
CA GLN A 32 -0.16 -16.48 -8.48
C GLN A 32 -1.20 -17.57 -8.19
N LEU A 33 -2.02 -17.39 -7.16
CA LEU A 33 -3.09 -18.34 -6.78
C LEU A 33 -4.39 -18.11 -7.56
N ALA A 34 -4.74 -16.86 -7.82
CA ALA A 34 -6.02 -16.47 -8.41
C ALA A 34 -5.98 -16.59 -9.94
N TYR A 35 -4.91 -16.13 -10.60
CA TYR A 35 -4.83 -16.09 -12.06
C TYR A 35 -5.04 -17.44 -12.74
N PRO A 36 -4.50 -18.56 -12.23
CA PRO A 36 -4.82 -19.88 -12.76
C PRO A 36 -6.30 -20.26 -12.63
N LEU A 37 -6.97 -19.82 -11.55
CA LEU A 37 -8.41 -20.07 -11.35
C LEU A 37 -9.28 -19.30 -12.34
N PHE A 38 -8.78 -18.20 -12.90
CA PHE A 38 -9.46 -17.38 -13.90
C PHE A 38 -8.97 -17.62 -15.33
N GLY A 39 -8.05 -18.57 -15.55
CA GLY A 39 -7.46 -18.85 -16.86
C GLY A 39 -6.66 -17.67 -17.43
N ILE A 40 -6.05 -16.87 -16.56
CA ILE A 40 -5.22 -15.73 -16.95
C ILE A 40 -3.78 -16.22 -17.06
N ASP A 41 -3.25 -16.25 -18.28
CA ASP A 41 -1.83 -16.51 -18.52
C ASP A 41 -1.04 -15.22 -18.31
N THR A 42 -0.15 -15.23 -17.31
CA THR A 42 0.73 -14.09 -17.00
C THR A 42 2.15 -14.56 -16.73
N THR A 43 3.06 -13.61 -16.76
CA THR A 43 4.43 -13.76 -16.30
C THR A 43 4.61 -13.12 -14.93
N LEU A 44 5.59 -13.59 -14.15
CA LEU A 44 5.97 -12.97 -12.89
C LEU A 44 6.34 -11.47 -13.06
N ALA A 45 6.85 -11.09 -14.23
CA ALA A 45 7.16 -9.70 -14.57
C ALA A 45 5.89 -8.85 -14.70
N GLU A 46 4.84 -9.35 -15.35
CA GLU A 46 3.55 -8.67 -15.45
C GLU A 46 2.87 -8.55 -14.08
N ASP A 47 2.88 -9.62 -13.29
CA ASP A 47 2.31 -9.64 -11.94
C ASP A 47 3.02 -8.63 -11.05
N SER A 48 4.35 -8.56 -11.12
CA SER A 48 5.15 -7.57 -10.40
C SER A 48 4.82 -6.14 -10.77
N ALA A 49 4.62 -5.85 -12.06
CA ALA A 49 4.23 -4.53 -12.52
C ALA A 49 2.83 -4.13 -12.01
N ILE A 50 1.88 -5.06 -12.04
CA ILE A 50 0.52 -4.85 -11.52
C ILE A 50 0.56 -4.62 -9.99
N ALA A 51 1.29 -5.47 -9.26
CA ALA A 51 1.47 -5.33 -7.82
C ALA A 51 2.10 -3.97 -7.46
N ALA A 52 3.09 -3.51 -8.22
CA ALA A 52 3.72 -2.19 -8.04
C ALA A 52 2.72 -1.04 -8.30
N LEU A 53 1.86 -1.14 -9.31
CA LEU A 53 0.82 -0.15 -9.57
C LEU A 53 -0.21 -0.05 -8.43
N PHE A 54 -0.69 -1.19 -7.94
CA PHE A 54 -1.58 -1.24 -6.78
C PHE A 54 -0.92 -0.66 -5.52
N MET A 55 0.34 -1.02 -5.31
CA MET A 55 1.16 -0.52 -4.22
C MET A 55 1.24 1.02 -4.27
N LEU A 56 1.63 1.61 -5.41
CA LEU A 56 1.71 3.06 -5.61
C LEU A 56 0.34 3.74 -5.48
N GLY A 57 -0.71 3.15 -6.07
CA GLY A 57 -2.07 3.67 -5.97
C GLY A 57 -2.60 3.70 -4.53
N SER A 58 -2.29 2.68 -3.74
CA SER A 58 -2.68 2.61 -2.32
C SER A 58 -2.00 3.69 -1.48
N LEU A 59 -0.73 3.99 -1.77
CA LEU A 59 0.04 5.05 -1.13
C LEU A 59 -0.51 6.42 -1.51
N ALA A 60 -0.72 6.65 -2.81
CA ALA A 60 -1.30 7.88 -3.33
C ALA A 60 -2.67 8.16 -2.70
N ARG A 61 -3.56 7.16 -2.67
CA ARG A 61 -4.87 7.27 -2.02
C ARG A 61 -4.74 7.63 -0.54
N SER A 62 -3.85 6.96 0.19
CA SER A 62 -3.67 7.20 1.63
C SER A 62 -3.15 8.61 1.92
N TYR A 63 -2.23 9.11 1.09
CA TYR A 63 -1.73 10.48 1.19
C TYR A 63 -2.82 11.51 0.83
N LEU A 64 -3.52 11.32 -0.28
CA LEU A 64 -4.58 12.22 -0.75
C LEU A 64 -5.74 12.31 0.26
N LEU A 65 -6.17 11.18 0.83
CA LEU A 65 -7.22 11.17 1.86
C LEU A 65 -6.77 11.88 3.14
N ARG A 66 -5.53 11.64 3.60
CA ARG A 66 -4.98 12.38 4.75
C ARG A 66 -4.98 13.88 4.48
N ARG A 67 -4.53 14.28 3.28
CA ARG A 67 -4.48 15.69 2.88
C ARG A 67 -5.87 16.32 2.73
N LEU A 68 -6.85 15.56 2.25
CA LEU A 68 -8.24 16.02 2.11
C LEU A 68 -8.87 16.24 3.49
N PHE A 69 -8.72 15.30 4.43
CA PHE A 69 -9.24 15.46 5.78
C PHE A 69 -8.56 16.60 6.55
N GLU A 70 -7.24 16.79 6.38
CA GLU A 70 -6.54 17.98 6.91
C GLU A 70 -7.16 19.28 6.38
N ARG A 71 -7.49 19.33 5.09
CA ARG A 71 -8.15 20.51 4.50
C ARG A 71 -9.56 20.69 5.04
N LEU A 72 -10.35 19.62 5.17
CA LEU A 72 -11.72 19.67 5.68
C LEU A 72 -11.79 20.06 7.17
N GLN A 73 -10.80 19.67 7.98
CA GLN A 73 -10.71 20.08 9.40
C GLN A 73 -10.19 21.53 9.57
N ALA A 74 -9.58 22.10 8.53
CA ALA A 74 -9.10 23.48 8.54
C ALA A 74 -10.19 24.50 8.12
N PHE A 75 -11.39 24.04 7.76
CA PHE A 75 -12.59 24.85 7.51
C PHE A 75 -13.55 24.76 8.69
#